data_AF-A0A838RZT1-F1
#
_entry.id   AF-A0A838RZT1-F1
#
_cell.length_a   1.000
_cell.length_b   1.000
_cell.length_c   1.000
_cell.angle_alpha   90.00
_cell.angle_beta   90.00
_cell.angle_gamma   90.00
#
_symmetry.space_group_name_H-M   'P 1'
#
loop_
_entity.id
_entity.type
_entity.pdbx_description
1 polymer ?
#
loop_
_entity_poly.entity_id
_entity_poly.type
_entity_poly.pdbx_seq_one_letter_code
_entity_poly.pdbx_strand_id
1 'polypeptide(L)'
;MTRPRLVTEAGWTRGLGWDISTSFSTNRGDLFPLGSFGHTGFTGTSIWIDPATGMFVVFLSNRVHPDGKGDVASLRGKVASIAAGTVTDRAVADKARREQSQYYENLNRDLARFTASRNQTLSVASLVSPDAADVRVLTGIDVLDRDGFKQLARKKIGLVTNHTAKNRDGRQTIDVLNKAAGVELVALFSPEHGIRGSADEKVSDSKDEQTGLPIYSLYGETRRPKPEQLKGLDALVFDIQDIGTRFYTYISTLGYVMEEAAKAGLPVFVLDRPNPIGGIAVEGPIADADKLSFTAYHTIPVRHGMTIGELAQLFNQERKLDCDLRVIKMEGWQRAMWFDATNLTWVNPSPNMRSLTEATLYPGVGLLETTNVSVGRGTDTPFEVIGAPWMVGPELAADLNRRRLPGVRFVPVRFKPSASVFKDEECEGINFIITDRATFRPVATGIEIAVALRRLYPEQWKVDGYGRLLVNAATLERVKRADGPEEIVRSWTEQLTQFRRIRARALLYE
;
A
#
# COMPACT_ATOMS: atom_id res chain seq x y z
N MET A 1 -27.81 -14.00 13.70
CA MET A 1 -27.25 -13.20 12.59
C MET A 1 -27.77 -11.75 12.58
N THR A 2 -28.97 -11.48 13.08
CA THR A 2 -29.62 -10.15 13.00
C THR A 2 -29.53 -9.32 14.27
N ARG A 3 -28.73 -9.76 15.26
CA ARG A 3 -28.51 -9.01 16.50
C ARG A 3 -27.86 -7.66 16.15
N PRO A 4 -28.47 -6.52 16.51
CA PRO A 4 -27.90 -5.21 16.24
C PRO A 4 -26.54 -5.05 16.93
N ARG A 5 -25.58 -4.55 16.17
CA ARG A 5 -24.27 -4.10 16.65
C ARG A 5 -24.10 -2.66 16.22
N LEU A 6 -23.77 -1.79 17.17
CA LEU A 6 -23.39 -0.43 16.88
C LEU A 6 -22.09 -0.43 16.07
N VAL A 7 -22.06 0.35 14.98
CA VAL A 7 -20.93 0.45 14.05
C VAL A 7 -20.42 1.89 13.89
N THR A 8 -21.14 2.90 14.37
CA THR A 8 -20.67 4.30 14.38
C THR A 8 -21.15 5.07 15.62
N GLU A 9 -20.51 6.20 15.90
CA GLU A 9 -20.91 7.16 16.96
C GLU A 9 -22.21 7.90 16.64
N ALA A 10 -22.59 7.96 15.36
CA ALA A 10 -23.87 8.50 14.92
C ALA A 10 -25.05 7.53 15.18
N GLY A 11 -24.85 6.48 15.97
CA GLY A 11 -25.90 5.52 16.32
C GLY A 11 -26.15 4.46 15.25
N TRP A 12 -25.28 4.32 14.24
CA TRP A 12 -25.57 3.37 13.16
C TRP A 12 -25.43 1.93 13.63
N THR A 13 -26.32 1.06 13.18
CA THR A 13 -26.32 -0.35 13.57
C THR A 13 -26.43 -1.29 12.39
N ARG A 14 -25.73 -2.42 12.47
CA ARG A 14 -25.83 -3.55 11.53
C ARG A 14 -25.87 -4.89 12.25
N GLY A 15 -26.43 -5.90 11.59
CA GLY A 15 -26.29 -7.32 11.94
C GLY A 15 -25.36 -8.01 10.94
N LEU A 16 -24.97 -9.28 11.18
CA LEU A 16 -24.09 -10.07 10.30
C LEU A 16 -24.62 -10.12 8.85
N GLY A 17 -24.21 -9.17 8.02
CA GLY A 17 -24.67 -8.99 6.64
C GLY A 17 -26.02 -8.30 6.47
N TRP A 18 -26.60 -7.71 7.53
CA TRP A 18 -27.91 -7.04 7.49
C TRP A 18 -27.80 -5.58 7.88
N ASP A 19 -28.43 -4.71 7.10
CA ASP A 19 -28.65 -3.33 7.47
C ASP A 19 -29.83 -3.24 8.45
N ILE A 20 -29.75 -2.35 9.44
CA ILE A 20 -30.75 -2.21 10.51
C ILE A 20 -31.12 -0.73 10.69
N SER A 21 -30.10 0.11 10.88
CA SER A 21 -30.29 1.56 11.03
C SER A 21 -28.98 2.26 10.65
N THR A 22 -28.75 2.43 9.35
CA THR A 22 -27.64 3.23 8.79
C THR A 22 -28.21 4.29 7.85
N SER A 23 -27.34 5.15 7.30
CA SER A 23 -27.72 6.08 6.23
C SER A 23 -28.27 5.39 4.98
N PHE A 24 -28.02 4.10 4.80
CA PHE A 24 -28.52 3.30 3.67
C PHE A 24 -29.90 2.68 3.94
N SER A 25 -30.43 2.77 5.16
CA SER A 25 -31.69 2.12 5.55
C SER A 25 -32.95 2.87 5.09
N THR A 26 -32.82 3.93 4.30
CA THR A 26 -33.97 4.75 3.82
C THR A 26 -34.99 3.93 3.02
N ASN A 27 -34.54 2.85 2.37
CA ASN A 27 -35.41 1.94 1.63
C ASN A 27 -36.22 0.97 2.52
N ARG A 28 -36.03 1.00 3.85
CA ARG A 28 -36.94 0.41 4.84
C ARG A 28 -38.31 1.08 4.81
N GLY A 29 -38.37 2.35 4.40
CA GLY A 29 -39.55 3.19 4.58
C GLY A 29 -39.67 3.70 6.02
N ASP A 30 -40.74 4.47 6.22
CA ASP A 30 -40.96 5.29 7.41
C ASP A 30 -41.72 4.54 8.51
N LEU A 31 -42.47 3.49 8.13
CA LEU A 31 -43.42 2.81 9.01
C LEU A 31 -42.89 1.50 9.60
N PHE A 32 -41.86 0.88 9.01
CA PHE A 32 -41.19 -0.24 9.66
C PHE A 32 -40.39 0.27 10.87
N PRO A 33 -40.55 -0.35 12.05
CA PRO A 33 -39.90 0.12 13.27
C PRO A 33 -38.38 -0.03 13.20
N LEU A 34 -37.69 0.72 14.06
CA LEU A 34 -36.27 0.46 14.31
C LEU A 34 -36.11 -0.87 15.06
N GLY A 35 -35.24 -1.73 14.54
CA GLY A 35 -35.15 -3.15 14.90
C GLY A 35 -35.52 -4.09 13.74
N SER A 36 -36.26 -3.60 12.74
CA SER A 36 -36.36 -4.28 11.44
C SER A 36 -35.01 -4.28 10.72
N PHE A 37 -34.77 -5.29 9.91
CA PHE A 37 -33.49 -5.46 9.22
C PHE A 37 -33.69 -5.87 7.77
N GLY A 38 -32.74 -5.50 6.92
CA GLY A 38 -32.90 -5.68 5.49
C GLY A 38 -31.61 -5.52 4.71
N HIS A 39 -31.73 -5.65 3.39
CA HIS A 39 -30.62 -5.46 2.47
C HIS A 39 -31.12 -5.02 1.09
N THR A 40 -30.30 -4.28 0.36
CA THR A 40 -30.53 -3.90 -1.04
C THR A 40 -29.68 -4.73 -1.99
N GLY A 41 -30.23 -5.06 -3.15
CA GLY A 41 -29.47 -5.58 -4.29
C GLY A 41 -29.11 -4.48 -5.29
N PHE A 42 -27.97 -4.66 -5.95
CA PHE A 42 -27.46 -3.74 -6.97
C PHE A 42 -28.49 -3.50 -8.09
N THR A 43 -29.19 -4.54 -8.53
CA THR A 43 -30.09 -4.49 -9.69
C THR A 43 -31.40 -3.78 -9.45
N GLY A 44 -31.75 -3.34 -8.24
CA GLY A 44 -33.10 -2.81 -8.01
C GLY A 44 -33.83 -3.47 -6.85
N THR A 45 -33.38 -4.64 -6.42
CA THR A 45 -34.08 -5.45 -5.43
C THR A 45 -33.87 -4.97 -3.99
N SER A 46 -34.78 -5.32 -3.10
CA SER A 46 -34.57 -5.21 -1.65
C SER A 46 -35.40 -6.22 -0.88
N ILE A 47 -34.92 -6.57 0.31
CA ILE A 47 -35.66 -7.33 1.32
C ILE A 47 -35.61 -6.58 2.64
N TRP A 48 -36.74 -6.45 3.31
CA TRP A 48 -36.86 -5.98 4.69
C TRP A 48 -37.73 -6.91 5.49
N ILE A 49 -37.34 -7.18 6.72
CA ILE A 49 -37.99 -8.11 7.64
C ILE A 49 -38.20 -7.38 8.95
N ASP A 50 -39.44 -7.38 9.43
CA ASP A 50 -39.79 -6.89 10.75
C ASP A 50 -40.22 -8.05 11.66
N PRO A 51 -39.35 -8.49 12.58
CA PRO A 51 -39.64 -9.64 13.44
C PRO A 51 -40.78 -9.37 14.43
N ALA A 52 -41.04 -8.10 14.76
CA ALA A 52 -42.07 -7.73 15.73
C ALA A 52 -43.48 -8.05 15.21
N THR A 53 -43.74 -7.60 13.98
CA THR A 53 -44.98 -7.84 13.24
C THR A 53 -45.00 -9.17 12.50
N GLY A 54 -43.83 -9.81 12.31
CA GLY A 54 -43.68 -11.01 11.49
C GLY A 54 -43.73 -10.72 9.98
N MET A 55 -43.74 -9.46 9.58
CA MET A 55 -43.81 -9.06 8.18
C MET A 55 -42.46 -9.11 7.49
N PHE A 56 -42.50 -9.35 6.18
CA PHE A 56 -41.37 -9.12 5.32
C PHE A 56 -41.84 -8.56 3.98
N VAL A 57 -41.02 -7.70 3.39
CA VAL A 57 -41.24 -7.11 2.08
C VAL A 57 -40.07 -7.48 1.20
N VAL A 58 -40.36 -8.20 0.12
CA VAL A 58 -39.41 -8.45 -0.96
C VAL A 58 -39.85 -7.63 -2.16
N PHE A 59 -39.01 -6.69 -2.56
CA PHE A 59 -39.23 -5.88 -3.75
C PHE A 59 -38.25 -6.35 -4.83
N LEU A 60 -38.80 -6.86 -5.93
CA LEU A 60 -38.02 -7.29 -7.08
C LEU A 60 -38.20 -6.26 -8.20
N SER A 61 -37.11 -5.59 -8.56
CA SER A 61 -37.08 -4.71 -9.72
C SER A 61 -35.74 -4.84 -10.43
N ASN A 62 -35.70 -4.28 -11.64
CA ASN A 62 -34.52 -4.21 -12.45
C ASN A 62 -34.24 -2.75 -12.85
N ARG A 63 -33.65 -1.97 -11.93
CA ARG A 63 -33.25 -0.58 -12.16
C ARG A 63 -32.19 -0.44 -13.25
N VAL A 64 -31.51 -1.53 -13.61
CA VAL A 64 -30.49 -1.52 -14.66
C VAL A 64 -31.09 -1.70 -16.05
N HIS A 65 -32.38 -2.01 -16.16
CA HIS A 65 -33.09 -2.06 -17.43
C HIS A 65 -33.81 -0.72 -17.73
N PRO A 66 -33.74 -0.19 -18.96
CA PRO A 66 -32.96 -0.70 -20.10
C PRO A 66 -31.49 -0.27 -20.14
N ASP A 67 -31.10 0.79 -19.42
CA ASP A 67 -29.86 1.54 -19.68
C ASP A 67 -28.97 1.79 -18.44
N GLY A 68 -29.27 1.15 -17.32
CA GLY A 68 -28.47 1.31 -16.09
C GLY A 68 -28.78 2.55 -15.25
N LYS A 69 -29.62 3.49 -15.73
CA LYS A 69 -29.82 4.81 -15.10
C LYS A 69 -31.03 4.90 -14.18
N GLY A 70 -31.84 3.83 -14.07
CA GLY A 70 -33.02 3.82 -13.22
C GLY A 70 -32.68 3.96 -11.73
N ASP A 71 -33.49 4.75 -11.01
CA ASP A 71 -33.48 4.83 -9.55
C ASP A 71 -34.82 4.37 -8.99
N VAL A 72 -34.75 3.43 -8.05
CA VAL A 72 -35.91 2.84 -7.37
C VAL A 72 -35.80 2.98 -5.85
N ALA A 73 -34.84 3.75 -5.32
CA ALA A 73 -34.62 3.89 -3.89
C ALA A 73 -35.87 4.42 -3.17
N SER A 74 -36.46 5.50 -3.67
CA SER A 74 -37.71 6.07 -3.13
C SER A 74 -38.88 5.10 -3.27
N LEU A 75 -38.97 4.37 -4.38
CA LEU A 75 -40.05 3.41 -4.63
C LEU A 75 -40.00 2.23 -3.65
N ARG A 76 -38.80 1.69 -3.36
CA ARG A 76 -38.62 0.63 -2.35
C ARG A 76 -39.15 1.07 -0.98
N GLY A 77 -38.77 2.27 -0.55
CA GLY A 77 -39.23 2.83 0.73
C GLY A 77 -40.75 3.02 0.78
N LYS A 78 -41.36 3.54 -0.29
CA LYS A 78 -42.82 3.70 -0.39
C LYS A 78 -43.57 2.37 -0.30
N VAL A 79 -43.10 1.35 -1.04
CA VAL A 79 -43.70 0.00 -1.00
C VAL A 79 -43.60 -0.60 0.39
N ALA A 80 -42.43 -0.47 1.04
CA ALA A 80 -42.23 -0.94 2.40
C ALA A 80 -43.12 -0.21 3.43
N SER A 81 -43.26 1.12 3.31
CA SER A 81 -44.18 1.90 4.14
C SER A 81 -45.63 1.45 3.94
N ILE A 82 -46.10 1.29 2.69
CA ILE A 82 -47.47 0.84 2.40
C ILE A 82 -47.72 -0.53 3.03
N ALA A 83 -46.80 -1.47 2.87
CA ALA A 83 -46.91 -2.79 3.47
C ALA A 83 -46.97 -2.71 5.00
N ALA A 84 -46.05 -2.01 5.65
CA ALA A 84 -46.05 -1.84 7.10
C ALA A 84 -47.33 -1.15 7.62
N GLY A 85 -47.90 -0.22 6.85
CA GLY A 85 -49.15 0.46 7.18
C GLY A 85 -50.39 -0.43 7.17
N THR A 86 -50.31 -1.66 6.65
CA THR A 86 -51.43 -2.63 6.70
C THR A 86 -51.61 -3.28 8.08
N VAL A 87 -50.63 -3.15 8.98
CA VAL A 87 -50.72 -3.66 10.35
C VAL A 87 -51.70 -2.79 11.15
N THR A 88 -52.95 -3.22 11.18
CA THR A 88 -54.05 -2.54 11.89
C THR A 88 -54.38 -3.18 13.24
N ASP A 89 -53.86 -4.38 13.51
CA ASP A 89 -54.00 -5.06 14.79
C ASP A 89 -53.24 -4.29 15.88
N ARG A 90 -53.99 -3.78 16.86
CA ARG A 90 -53.45 -3.00 17.97
C ARG A 90 -52.45 -3.78 18.81
N ALA A 91 -52.67 -5.07 19.07
CA ALA A 91 -51.77 -5.87 19.88
C ALA A 91 -50.42 -6.08 19.19
N VAL A 92 -50.43 -6.26 17.86
CA VAL A 92 -49.23 -6.39 17.03
C VAL A 92 -48.49 -5.04 16.93
N ALA A 93 -49.21 -3.94 16.71
CA ALA A 93 -48.64 -2.60 16.69
C ALA A 93 -48.04 -2.20 18.05
N ASP A 94 -48.68 -2.59 19.16
CA ASP A 94 -48.16 -2.37 20.51
C ASP A 94 -46.89 -3.19 20.78
N LYS A 95 -46.84 -4.43 20.28
CA LYS A 95 -45.64 -5.27 20.35
C LYS A 95 -44.48 -4.64 19.58
N ALA A 96 -44.72 -4.17 18.35
CA ALA A 96 -43.72 -3.46 17.55
C ALA A 96 -43.19 -2.20 18.23
N ARG A 97 -44.08 -1.39 18.83
CA ARG A 97 -43.68 -0.22 19.62
C ARG A 97 -42.83 -0.59 20.83
N ARG A 98 -43.21 -1.63 21.58
CA ARG A 98 -42.42 -2.10 22.73
C ARG A 98 -41.03 -2.59 22.33
N GLU A 99 -40.94 -3.38 21.26
CA GLU A 99 -39.65 -3.88 20.76
C GLU A 99 -38.77 -2.73 20.23
N GLN A 100 -39.37 -1.74 19.57
CA GLN A 100 -38.68 -0.52 19.14
C GLN A 100 -38.16 0.30 20.33
N SER A 101 -38.97 0.48 21.38
CA SER A 101 -38.53 1.15 22.61
C SER A 101 -37.36 0.40 23.27
N GLN A 102 -37.46 -0.92 23.38
CA GLN A 102 -36.36 -1.75 23.90
C GLN A 102 -35.11 -1.66 23.02
N TYR A 103 -35.27 -1.60 21.71
CA TYR A 103 -34.18 -1.38 20.77
C TYR A 103 -33.50 -0.03 21.04
N TYR A 104 -34.24 1.05 21.22
CA TYR A 104 -33.67 2.36 21.56
C TYR A 104 -33.00 2.39 22.92
N GLU A 105 -33.57 1.73 23.94
CA GLU A 105 -32.94 1.62 25.25
C GLU A 105 -31.62 0.84 25.18
N ASN A 106 -31.60 -0.24 24.40
CA ASN A 106 -30.39 -1.02 24.14
C ASN A 106 -29.39 -0.22 23.32
N LEU A 107 -29.83 0.53 22.31
CA LEU A 107 -28.98 1.38 21.48
C LEU A 107 -28.38 2.52 22.31
N ASN A 108 -29.16 3.20 23.14
CA ASN A 108 -28.65 4.26 24.02
C ASN A 108 -27.69 3.70 25.07
N ARG A 109 -27.96 2.50 25.59
CA ARG A 109 -27.06 1.80 26.52
C ARG A 109 -25.77 1.35 25.84
N ASP A 110 -25.88 0.81 24.64
CA ASP A 110 -24.73 0.34 23.86
C ASP A 110 -23.95 1.51 23.26
N LEU A 111 -24.60 2.64 22.94
CA LEU A 111 -23.94 3.91 22.59
C LEU A 111 -23.23 4.47 23.82
N ALA A 112 -23.90 4.55 24.98
CA ALA A 112 -23.25 4.95 26.22
C ALA A 112 -22.07 4.03 26.58
N ARG A 113 -22.17 2.72 26.35
CA ARG A 113 -21.05 1.76 26.50
C ARG A 113 -20.03 1.87 25.39
N PHE A 114 -20.38 2.22 24.17
CA PHE A 114 -19.46 2.40 23.05
C PHE A 114 -18.63 3.67 23.28
N THR A 115 -19.27 4.75 23.72
CA THR A 115 -18.63 5.99 24.17
C THR A 115 -17.88 5.81 25.50
N ALA A 116 -18.39 5.03 26.46
CA ALA A 116 -17.71 4.76 27.74
C ALA A 116 -16.61 3.71 27.66
N SER A 117 -16.73 2.70 26.79
CA SER A 117 -15.66 1.78 26.39
C SER A 117 -14.57 2.57 25.71
N ARG A 118 -14.91 3.57 24.89
CA ARG A 118 -13.92 4.56 24.43
C ARG A 118 -13.32 5.30 25.63
N ASN A 119 -14.10 5.86 26.57
CA ASN A 119 -13.57 6.59 27.74
C ASN A 119 -12.76 5.76 28.77
N GLN A 120 -12.97 4.44 28.90
CA GLN A 120 -12.16 3.54 29.73
C GLN A 120 -11.03 2.86 28.96
N THR A 121 -11.14 2.76 27.63
CA THR A 121 -10.00 2.49 26.72
C THR A 121 -9.22 3.79 26.41
N LEU A 122 -9.63 4.93 26.99
CA LEU A 122 -8.96 6.23 26.99
C LEU A 122 -8.26 6.51 28.33
N SER A 123 -7.72 5.47 28.99
CA SER A 123 -6.47 5.63 29.76
C SER A 123 -5.24 5.69 28.83
N VAL A 124 -5.47 5.88 27.54
CA VAL A 124 -4.49 6.22 26.49
C VAL A 124 -4.23 7.74 26.51
N ALA A 125 -4.22 8.34 27.70
CA ALA A 125 -3.78 9.72 27.95
C ALA A 125 -2.25 9.90 27.74
N SER A 126 -1.61 8.94 27.04
CA SER A 126 -0.20 8.99 26.67
C SER A 126 0.06 8.74 25.18
N LEU A 127 -0.94 8.61 24.29
CA LEU A 127 -0.64 8.30 22.88
C LEU A 127 -1.38 9.07 21.77
N VAL A 128 -2.29 10.01 22.03
CA VAL A 128 -2.68 10.97 20.99
C VAL A 128 -3.01 12.33 21.62
N SER A 129 -2.11 13.31 21.43
CA SER A 129 -2.35 14.73 21.67
C SER A 129 -3.51 15.27 20.81
N PRO A 130 -4.13 16.41 21.15
CA PRO A 130 -5.23 17.03 20.40
C PRO A 130 -4.92 17.45 18.94
N ASP A 131 -3.75 17.14 18.40
CA ASP A 131 -3.21 17.70 17.16
C ASP A 131 -3.50 16.87 15.89
N ALA A 132 -4.45 15.92 15.90
CA ALA A 132 -4.72 15.10 14.70
C ALA A 132 -5.38 15.88 13.53
N ALA A 133 -5.74 17.15 13.74
CA ALA A 133 -6.06 18.08 12.66
C ALA A 133 -4.82 18.83 12.10
N ASP A 134 -3.63 18.58 12.65
CA ASP A 134 -2.38 19.31 12.39
C ASP A 134 -1.14 18.41 12.26
N VAL A 135 -1.32 17.09 12.03
CA VAL A 135 -0.18 16.18 11.75
C VAL A 135 0.37 16.48 10.36
N ARG A 136 1.34 17.39 10.31
CA ARG A 136 2.10 17.74 9.10
C ARG A 136 3.41 16.98 9.14
N VAL A 137 3.52 15.90 8.37
CA VAL A 137 4.80 15.25 8.16
C VAL A 137 5.68 16.18 7.32
N LEU A 138 6.87 16.51 7.83
CA LEU A 138 7.89 17.22 7.07
C LEU A 138 8.89 16.21 6.53
N THR A 139 9.02 16.11 5.21
CA THR A 139 10.06 15.29 4.59
C THR A 139 11.45 15.89 4.83
N GLY A 140 12.52 15.14 4.54
CA GLY A 140 13.89 15.66 4.70
C GLY A 140 14.13 16.98 3.95
N ILE A 141 13.54 17.16 2.75
CA ILE A 141 13.63 18.43 2.01
C ILE A 141 12.84 19.55 2.69
N ASP A 142 11.69 19.26 3.29
CA ASP A 142 10.89 20.26 4.03
C ASP A 142 11.61 20.74 5.30
N VAL A 143 12.29 19.83 6.00
CA VAL A 143 13.10 20.14 7.18
C VAL A 143 14.31 20.97 6.78
N LEU A 144 14.98 20.59 5.69
CA LEU A 144 16.13 21.32 5.17
C LEU A 144 15.78 22.75 4.72
N ASP A 145 14.65 22.92 4.02
CA ASP A 145 14.13 24.23 3.57
C ASP A 145 13.77 25.12 4.76
N ARG A 146 13.03 24.57 5.75
CA ARG A 146 12.70 25.28 7.00
C ARG A 146 13.94 25.78 7.72
N ASP A 147 14.99 24.96 7.78
CA ASP A 147 16.24 25.31 8.47
C ASP A 147 17.11 26.31 7.69
N GLY A 148 16.66 26.73 6.50
CA GLY A 148 17.39 27.63 5.62
C GLY A 148 18.64 26.99 5.03
N PHE A 149 18.61 25.68 4.77
CA PHE A 149 19.66 24.89 4.14
C PHE A 149 21.02 24.92 4.86
N LYS A 150 21.06 25.28 6.15
CA LYS A 150 22.30 25.44 6.94
C LYS A 150 23.19 24.19 6.93
N GLN A 151 22.58 23.01 6.87
CA GLN A 151 23.27 21.72 6.81
C GLN A 151 24.13 21.56 5.55
N LEU A 152 23.79 22.27 4.47
CA LEU A 152 24.48 22.28 3.18
C LEU A 152 25.24 23.59 2.91
N ALA A 153 25.34 24.49 3.89
CA ALA A 153 25.91 25.81 3.70
C ALA A 153 27.36 25.74 3.18
N ARG A 154 27.62 26.54 2.14
CA ARG A 154 28.89 26.68 1.42
C ARG A 154 29.39 25.40 0.76
N LYS A 155 28.50 24.47 0.42
CA LYS A 155 28.84 23.23 -0.29
C LYS A 155 28.45 23.29 -1.75
N LYS A 156 29.33 22.78 -2.59
CA LYS A 156 29.05 22.30 -3.95
C LYS A 156 28.46 20.90 -3.87
N ILE A 157 27.22 20.73 -4.29
CA ILE A 157 26.51 19.46 -4.11
C ILE A 157 26.16 18.80 -5.45
N GLY A 158 26.25 17.47 -5.47
CA GLY A 158 25.58 16.63 -6.45
C GLY A 158 24.27 16.10 -5.88
N LEU A 159 23.19 16.11 -6.66
CA LEU A 159 21.88 15.64 -6.21
C LEU A 159 21.46 14.36 -6.95
N VAL A 160 21.28 13.27 -6.20
CA VAL A 160 20.67 12.03 -6.65
C VAL A 160 19.17 12.11 -6.40
N THR A 161 18.37 12.21 -7.47
CA THR A 161 16.94 12.53 -7.38
C THR A 161 16.15 12.02 -8.59
N ASN A 162 14.83 12.03 -8.47
CA ASN A 162 13.91 11.93 -9.60
C ASN A 162 12.68 12.84 -9.37
N HIS A 163 11.62 12.67 -10.18
CA HIS A 163 10.41 13.50 -10.14
C HIS A 163 9.55 13.34 -8.89
N THR A 164 9.79 12.29 -8.09
CA THR A 164 9.10 12.08 -6.81
C THR A 164 9.57 13.04 -5.73
N ALA A 165 10.77 13.59 -5.89
CA ALA A 165 11.42 14.44 -4.93
C ALA A 165 10.79 15.84 -4.95
N LYS A 166 9.74 16.01 -4.14
CA LYS A 166 9.05 17.28 -3.97
C LYS A 166 8.96 17.65 -2.50
N ASN A 167 9.01 18.95 -2.22
CA ASN A 167 8.63 19.51 -0.92
C ASN A 167 7.10 19.58 -0.80
N ARG A 168 6.59 19.98 0.36
CA ARG A 168 5.15 20.10 0.63
C ARG A 168 4.39 21.04 -0.32
N ASP A 169 5.07 22.04 -0.89
CA ASP A 169 4.49 23.00 -1.82
C ASP A 169 4.43 22.45 -3.25
N GLY A 170 4.88 21.20 -3.46
CA GLY A 170 4.95 20.55 -4.76
C GLY A 170 6.14 20.99 -5.62
N ARG A 171 7.09 21.75 -5.06
CA ARG A 171 8.31 22.17 -5.76
C ARG A 171 9.32 21.03 -5.77
N GLN A 172 9.97 20.79 -6.91
CA GLN A 172 10.97 19.73 -7.03
C GLN A 172 12.23 20.09 -6.23
N THR A 173 12.84 19.10 -5.61
CA THR A 173 14.07 19.28 -4.81
C THR A 173 15.21 19.91 -5.61
N ILE A 174 15.29 19.62 -6.92
CA ILE A 174 16.20 20.27 -7.87
C ILE A 174 16.05 21.79 -7.80
N ASP A 175 14.82 22.28 -7.95
CA ASP A 175 14.54 23.71 -8.05
C ASP A 175 14.63 24.41 -6.69
N VAL A 176 14.31 23.69 -5.61
CA VAL A 176 14.46 24.17 -4.23
C VAL A 176 15.95 24.38 -3.91
N LEU A 177 16.80 23.38 -4.18
CA LEU A 177 18.24 23.46 -3.89
C LEU A 177 18.98 24.39 -4.85
N ASN A 178 18.58 24.47 -6.12
CA ASN A 178 19.20 25.40 -7.08
C ASN A 178 18.96 26.88 -6.71
N LYS A 179 17.88 27.18 -5.97
CA LYS A 179 17.54 28.53 -5.50
C LYS A 179 17.96 28.77 -4.04
N ALA A 180 18.52 27.77 -3.36
CA ALA A 180 18.89 27.87 -1.95
C ALA A 180 20.11 28.77 -1.77
N ALA A 181 19.96 29.83 -0.97
CA ALA A 181 21.06 30.74 -0.68
C ALA A 181 22.18 30.00 0.08
N GLY A 182 23.41 30.12 -0.42
CA GLY A 182 24.58 29.51 0.21
C GLY A 182 24.75 28.02 -0.09
N VAL A 183 24.00 27.45 -1.03
CA VAL A 183 24.22 26.10 -1.58
C VAL A 183 24.50 26.23 -3.08
N GLU A 184 25.48 25.51 -3.61
CA GLU A 184 25.77 25.49 -5.04
C GLU A 184 25.44 24.09 -5.59
N LEU A 185 24.35 23.97 -6.35
CA LEU A 185 23.98 22.72 -7.01
C LEU A 185 24.75 22.60 -8.33
N VAL A 186 25.59 21.58 -8.47
CA VAL A 186 26.57 21.48 -9.58
C VAL A 186 26.24 20.36 -10.57
N ALA A 187 25.67 19.26 -10.08
CA ALA A 187 25.37 18.10 -10.91
C ALA A 187 24.14 17.35 -10.42
N LEU A 188 23.45 16.70 -11.35
CA LEU A 188 22.30 15.87 -11.10
C LEU A 188 22.59 14.42 -11.47
N PHE A 189 22.08 13.49 -10.68
CA PHE A 189 22.21 12.06 -10.90
C PHE A 189 20.82 11.42 -10.90
N SER A 190 20.44 10.83 -12.02
CA SER A 190 19.11 10.23 -12.19
C SER A 190 19.21 8.71 -12.07
N PRO A 191 18.39 8.05 -11.24
CA PRO A 191 18.22 6.58 -11.27
C PRO A 191 17.37 6.17 -12.49
N GLU A 192 16.67 5.04 -12.40
CA GLU A 192 15.65 4.62 -13.37
C GLU A 192 14.50 5.63 -13.53
N HIS A 193 13.89 5.66 -14.73
CA HIS A 193 12.72 6.46 -15.13
C HIS A 193 12.92 7.99 -15.28
N GLY A 194 14.17 8.46 -15.19
CA GLY A 194 14.54 9.84 -15.51
C GLY A 194 14.26 10.86 -14.42
N ILE A 195 14.83 12.05 -14.59
CA ILE A 195 14.94 13.01 -13.49
C ILE A 195 13.68 13.87 -13.27
N ARG A 196 12.94 14.21 -14.34
CA ARG A 196 11.67 14.96 -14.29
C ARG A 196 10.45 14.14 -14.69
N GLY A 197 10.57 12.81 -14.79
CA GLY A 197 9.44 11.88 -14.93
C GLY A 197 8.81 11.81 -16.33
N SER A 198 9.51 12.29 -17.37
CA SER A 198 9.06 12.28 -18.77
C SER A 198 9.63 11.15 -19.61
N ALA A 199 10.49 10.29 -19.06
CA ALA A 199 11.20 9.25 -19.82
C ALA A 199 10.62 7.86 -19.56
N ASP A 200 9.95 7.29 -20.56
CA ASP A 200 9.54 5.88 -20.60
C ASP A 200 10.66 4.94 -21.08
N GLU A 201 11.86 5.48 -21.38
CA GLU A 201 12.99 4.75 -21.97
C GLU A 201 14.32 4.91 -21.20
N LYS A 202 15.38 4.22 -21.67
CA LYS A 202 16.74 4.34 -21.14
C LYS A 202 17.16 5.81 -21.14
N VAL A 203 17.46 6.33 -19.95
CA VAL A 203 17.93 7.70 -19.78
C VAL A 203 19.44 7.72 -19.96
N SER A 204 19.92 8.51 -20.91
CA SER A 204 21.34 8.81 -21.09
C SER A 204 21.71 10.10 -20.35
N ASP A 205 23.02 10.35 -20.23
CA ASP A 205 23.52 11.64 -19.77
C ASP A 205 22.94 12.76 -20.64
N SER A 206 22.57 13.86 -19.99
CA SER A 206 21.86 14.98 -20.62
C SER A 206 22.06 16.28 -19.83
N LYS A 207 21.28 17.32 -20.12
CA LYS A 207 21.24 18.56 -19.33
C LYS A 207 19.82 18.85 -18.90
N ASP A 208 19.67 19.34 -17.68
CA ASP A 208 18.38 19.79 -17.18
C ASP A 208 17.98 21.10 -17.86
N GLU A 209 16.82 21.12 -18.49
CA GLU A 209 16.38 22.28 -19.29
C GLU A 209 16.16 23.54 -18.44
N GLN A 210 15.75 23.38 -17.17
CA GLN A 210 15.43 24.53 -16.32
C GLN A 210 16.66 25.12 -15.63
N THR A 211 17.60 24.28 -15.20
CA THR A 211 18.78 24.71 -14.46
C THR A 211 20.06 24.78 -15.30
N GLY A 212 20.08 24.12 -16.47
CA GLY A 212 21.27 23.99 -17.32
C GLY A 212 22.31 22.99 -16.80
N LEU A 213 22.05 22.34 -15.67
CA LEU A 213 22.98 21.44 -15.00
C LEU A 213 23.14 20.11 -15.75
N PRO A 214 24.33 19.48 -15.70
CA PRO A 214 24.51 18.14 -16.24
C PRO A 214 23.70 17.11 -15.45
N ILE A 215 23.07 16.19 -16.18
CA ILE A 215 22.38 15.01 -15.65
C ILE A 215 23.20 13.78 -16.01
N TYR A 216 23.58 13.00 -15.01
CA TYR A 216 24.26 11.72 -15.16
C TYR A 216 23.29 10.57 -14.88
N SER A 217 23.21 9.59 -15.79
CA SER A 217 22.37 8.41 -15.60
C SER A 217 23.06 7.39 -14.70
N LEU A 218 22.35 6.94 -13.66
CA LEU A 218 22.72 5.85 -12.76
C LEU A 218 21.90 4.59 -13.08
N TYR A 219 21.54 4.38 -14.35
CA TYR A 219 20.81 3.21 -14.82
C TYR A 219 21.43 2.57 -16.06
N GLY A 220 21.08 1.31 -16.33
CA GLY A 220 21.64 0.55 -17.46
C GLY A 220 23.08 0.10 -17.20
N GLU A 221 24.00 0.51 -18.06
CA GLU A 221 25.43 0.12 -18.01
C GLU A 221 26.18 0.80 -16.86
N THR A 222 25.79 2.03 -16.52
CA THR A 222 26.40 2.79 -15.43
C THR A 222 25.40 2.93 -14.30
N ARG A 223 25.53 2.14 -13.23
CA ARG A 223 24.66 2.19 -12.04
C ARG A 223 25.29 2.91 -10.85
N ARG A 224 26.48 3.47 -11.05
CA ARG A 224 27.36 4.04 -10.04
C ARG A 224 27.87 5.40 -10.54
N PRO A 225 27.93 6.44 -9.69
CA PRO A 225 28.62 7.67 -10.06
C PRO A 225 30.08 7.36 -10.41
N LYS A 226 30.58 7.92 -11.51
CA LYS A 226 31.98 7.75 -11.91
C LYS A 226 32.86 8.75 -11.17
N PRO A 227 34.15 8.44 -10.87
CA PRO A 227 35.04 9.35 -10.16
C PRO A 227 35.11 10.75 -10.77
N GLU A 228 35.12 10.86 -12.10
CA GLU A 228 35.11 12.14 -12.82
C GLU A 228 33.84 12.97 -12.62
N GLN A 229 32.69 12.33 -12.40
CA GLN A 229 31.41 13.01 -12.11
C GLN A 229 31.34 13.53 -10.67
N LEU A 230 32.19 13.00 -9.78
CA LEU A 230 32.27 13.41 -8.37
C LEU A 230 33.30 14.51 -8.13
N LYS A 231 34.17 14.81 -9.10
CA LYS A 231 35.22 15.82 -8.95
C LYS A 231 34.64 17.21 -8.72
N GLY A 232 35.15 17.90 -7.70
CA GLY A 232 34.77 19.27 -7.38
C GLY A 232 33.46 19.41 -6.59
N LEU A 233 32.83 18.29 -6.23
CA LEU A 233 31.73 18.27 -5.26
C LEU A 233 32.29 18.24 -3.83
N ASP A 234 31.56 18.84 -2.89
CA ASP A 234 31.82 18.82 -1.45
C ASP A 234 30.87 17.87 -0.69
N ALA A 235 29.79 17.41 -1.34
CA ALA A 235 28.83 16.44 -0.81
C ALA A 235 27.94 15.86 -1.93
N LEU A 236 27.33 14.72 -1.64
CA LEU A 236 26.16 14.22 -2.38
C LEU A 236 24.91 14.34 -1.52
N VAL A 237 23.78 14.64 -2.15
CA VAL A 237 22.45 14.66 -1.55
C VAL A 237 21.61 13.59 -2.24
N PHE A 238 20.87 12.79 -1.48
CA PHE A 238 19.97 11.76 -1.98
C PHE A 238 18.55 12.08 -1.55
N ASP A 239 17.63 12.23 -2.51
CA ASP A 239 16.22 12.50 -2.25
C ASP A 239 15.31 11.80 -3.28
N ILE A 240 14.78 10.62 -2.93
CA ILE A 240 13.89 9.84 -3.80
C ILE A 240 12.85 9.11 -2.94
N GLN A 241 11.59 9.08 -3.37
CA GLN A 241 10.54 8.27 -2.75
C GLN A 241 10.65 6.79 -3.17
N ASP A 242 10.94 5.92 -2.20
CA ASP A 242 10.89 4.46 -2.32
C ASP A 242 9.49 3.89 -1.99
N ILE A 243 9.27 2.58 -2.16
CA ILE A 243 8.00 1.90 -1.87
C ILE A 243 8.04 0.84 -0.76
N GLY A 244 9.16 0.63 -0.09
CA GLY A 244 9.28 -0.31 1.03
C GLY A 244 9.49 -1.77 0.63
N THR A 245 9.98 -2.02 -0.59
CA THR A 245 10.23 -3.35 -1.14
C THR A 245 11.67 -3.51 -1.61
N ARG A 246 12.35 -4.58 -1.19
CA ARG A 246 13.79 -4.80 -1.43
C ARG A 246 14.23 -4.69 -2.89
N PHE A 247 13.42 -5.21 -3.81
CA PHE A 247 13.75 -5.24 -5.23
C PHE A 247 13.29 -3.99 -6.00
N TYR A 248 12.78 -2.97 -5.30
CA TYR A 248 12.61 -1.63 -5.86
C TYR A 248 13.95 -0.89 -5.79
N THR A 249 14.55 -0.58 -6.94
CA THR A 249 16.03 -0.48 -7.02
C THR A 249 16.63 0.84 -6.52
N TYR A 250 15.80 1.81 -6.11
CA TYR A 250 16.30 3.07 -5.54
C TYR A 250 17.15 2.88 -4.29
N ILE A 251 16.87 1.86 -3.47
CA ILE A 251 17.69 1.54 -2.29
C ILE A 251 19.06 0.96 -2.70
N SER A 252 19.14 0.28 -3.84
CA SER A 252 20.40 -0.20 -4.41
C SER A 252 21.23 0.95 -4.98
N THR A 253 20.57 1.92 -5.65
CA THR A 253 21.22 3.16 -6.08
C THR A 253 21.79 3.92 -4.90
N LEU A 254 21.04 4.08 -3.81
CA LEU A 254 21.52 4.69 -2.56
C LEU A 254 22.80 3.98 -2.08
N GLY A 255 22.77 2.66 -1.99
CA GLY A 255 23.91 1.86 -1.56
C GLY A 255 25.16 2.07 -2.42
N TYR A 256 25.01 2.05 -3.73
CA TYR A 256 26.09 2.29 -4.69
C TYR A 256 26.63 3.73 -4.62
N VAL A 257 25.76 4.72 -4.46
CA VAL A 257 26.16 6.12 -4.25
C VAL A 257 26.99 6.25 -2.98
N MET A 258 26.58 5.62 -1.88
CA MET A 258 27.32 5.66 -0.62
C MET A 258 28.70 5.00 -0.73
N GLU A 259 28.81 3.87 -1.44
CA GLU A 259 30.10 3.21 -1.71
C GLU A 259 31.06 4.13 -2.49
N GLU A 260 30.60 4.78 -3.56
CA GLU A 260 31.45 5.66 -4.35
C GLU A 260 31.77 6.99 -3.63
N ALA A 261 30.83 7.51 -2.85
CA ALA A 261 31.05 8.69 -2.02
C ALA A 261 32.11 8.45 -0.94
N ALA A 262 32.06 7.29 -0.27
CA ALA A 262 33.06 6.91 0.73
C ALA A 262 34.47 6.82 0.12
N LYS A 263 34.61 6.20 -1.06
CA LYS A 263 35.89 6.16 -1.79
C LYS A 263 36.39 7.55 -2.17
N ALA A 264 35.49 8.46 -2.50
CA ALA A 264 35.81 9.84 -2.86
C ALA A 264 36.00 10.77 -1.65
N GLY A 265 35.77 10.29 -0.42
CA GLY A 265 35.80 11.12 0.80
C GLY A 265 34.68 12.16 0.86
N LEU A 266 33.57 11.92 0.16
CA LEU A 266 32.44 12.84 0.12
C LEU A 266 31.37 12.47 1.16
N PRO A 267 30.88 13.43 1.97
CA PRO A 267 29.72 13.21 2.80
C PRO A 267 28.46 12.99 1.96
N VAL A 268 27.58 12.11 2.43
CA VAL A 268 26.27 11.83 1.83
C VAL A 268 25.17 12.29 2.75
N PHE A 269 24.34 13.20 2.25
CA PHE A 269 23.14 13.67 2.92
C PHE A 269 21.92 12.93 2.37
N VAL A 270 21.20 12.20 3.21
CA VAL A 270 19.93 11.54 2.81
C VAL A 270 18.78 12.39 3.32
N LEU A 271 17.97 12.93 2.40
CA LEU A 271 16.73 13.61 2.73
C LEU A 271 15.66 12.53 2.90
N ASP A 272 15.34 12.20 4.15
CA ASP A 272 14.54 11.01 4.42
C ASP A 272 13.08 11.21 3.99
N ARG A 273 12.43 10.10 3.61
CA ARG A 273 11.04 10.06 3.14
C ARG A 273 10.27 8.90 3.77
N PRO A 274 8.93 9.00 3.87
CA PRO A 274 8.12 7.94 4.46
C PRO A 274 8.30 6.62 3.71
N ASN A 275 8.37 5.51 4.45
CA ASN A 275 8.07 4.22 3.84
C ASN A 275 6.55 4.16 3.62
N PRO A 276 6.04 4.09 2.38
CA PRO A 276 4.62 4.31 2.13
C PRO A 276 3.72 3.21 2.66
N ILE A 277 4.27 2.00 2.82
CA ILE A 277 3.59 0.85 3.41
C ILE A 277 3.94 0.66 4.89
N GLY A 278 4.39 1.73 5.56
CA GLY A 278 4.69 1.77 6.99
C GLY A 278 6.04 1.14 7.39
N GLY A 279 6.47 1.46 8.61
CA GLY A 279 7.72 0.96 9.22
C GLY A 279 7.56 -0.26 10.12
N ILE A 280 6.35 -0.68 10.48
CA ILE A 280 6.17 -1.74 11.49
C ILE A 280 6.44 -3.12 10.88
N ALA A 281 5.70 -3.48 9.84
CA ALA A 281 5.68 -4.83 9.28
C ALA A 281 7.00 -5.18 8.57
N VAL A 282 7.40 -6.44 8.74
CA VAL A 282 8.57 -7.04 8.08
C VAL A 282 8.17 -8.43 7.60
N GLU A 283 8.38 -8.71 6.32
CA GLU A 283 7.90 -9.94 5.69
C GLU A 283 8.83 -10.43 4.59
N GLY A 284 8.91 -11.75 4.41
CA GLY A 284 9.69 -12.40 3.35
C GLY A 284 11.01 -12.99 3.83
N PRO A 285 11.67 -13.79 2.97
CA PRO A 285 12.96 -14.37 3.29
C PRO A 285 14.03 -13.29 3.25
N ILE A 286 15.08 -13.48 4.05
CA ILE A 286 16.32 -12.72 3.87
C ILE A 286 16.99 -13.15 2.56
N ALA A 287 17.52 -12.19 1.81
CA ALA A 287 18.26 -12.48 0.59
C ALA A 287 19.51 -13.33 0.88
N ASP A 288 19.80 -14.31 0.03
CA ASP A 288 21.03 -15.10 0.08
C ASP A 288 22.24 -14.20 -0.21
N ALA A 289 23.23 -14.18 0.70
CA ALA A 289 24.37 -13.26 0.64
C ALA A 289 25.28 -13.47 -0.59
N ASP A 290 25.34 -14.70 -1.11
CA ASP A 290 26.10 -15.08 -2.31
C ASP A 290 25.38 -14.72 -3.62
N LYS A 291 24.15 -14.17 -3.55
CA LYS A 291 23.31 -13.86 -4.72
C LYS A 291 22.86 -12.40 -4.76
N LEU A 292 23.52 -11.53 -4.01
CA LEU A 292 23.23 -10.10 -4.02
C LEU A 292 23.47 -9.51 -5.42
N SER A 293 22.63 -8.54 -5.79
CA SER A 293 22.63 -7.92 -7.10
C SER A 293 21.97 -6.54 -7.02
N PHE A 294 21.72 -5.89 -8.16
CA PHE A 294 21.04 -4.59 -8.17
C PHE A 294 19.57 -4.67 -7.70
N THR A 295 18.92 -5.82 -7.78
CA THR A 295 17.56 -6.03 -7.23
C THR A 295 17.58 -6.60 -5.80
N ALA A 296 18.77 -6.80 -5.23
CA ALA A 296 18.96 -7.24 -3.85
C ALA A 296 20.34 -6.76 -3.36
N TYR A 297 20.47 -5.47 -3.05
CA TYR A 297 21.74 -4.88 -2.67
C TYR A 297 22.29 -5.39 -1.33
N HIS A 298 21.41 -5.77 -0.41
CA HIS A 298 21.77 -6.22 0.94
C HIS A 298 20.87 -7.37 1.41
N THR A 299 21.33 -8.09 2.44
CA THR A 299 20.63 -9.22 3.07
C THR A 299 19.50 -8.75 3.96
N ILE A 300 18.46 -8.17 3.35
CA ILE A 300 17.24 -7.69 4.00
C ILE A 300 16.03 -8.50 3.52
N PRO A 301 14.91 -8.53 4.26
CA PRO A 301 13.70 -9.20 3.81
C PRO A 301 13.01 -8.43 2.67
N VAL A 302 12.07 -9.08 2.00
CA VAL A 302 11.34 -8.50 0.85
C VAL A 302 10.62 -7.21 1.24
N ARG A 303 9.82 -7.23 2.32
CA ARG A 303 9.27 -6.03 2.96
C ARG A 303 10.11 -5.75 4.21
N HIS A 304 10.91 -4.69 4.17
CA HIS A 304 11.89 -4.37 5.22
C HIS A 304 11.32 -3.47 6.32
N GLY A 305 10.31 -2.67 6.01
CA GLY A 305 9.68 -1.74 6.97
C GLY A 305 10.69 -0.73 7.51
N MET A 306 11.47 -0.10 6.65
CA MET A 306 12.46 0.93 7.02
C MET A 306 12.35 2.09 6.05
N THR A 307 12.61 3.31 6.50
CA THR A 307 12.75 4.47 5.59
C THR A 307 14.07 4.38 4.82
N ILE A 308 14.24 5.24 3.82
CA ILE A 308 15.47 5.25 3.02
C ILE A 308 16.68 5.74 3.85
N GLY A 309 16.46 6.67 4.78
CA GLY A 309 17.46 7.12 5.76
C GLY A 309 17.86 6.03 6.75
N GLU A 310 16.90 5.26 7.27
CA GLU A 310 17.18 4.10 8.12
C GLU A 310 17.95 3.00 7.36
N LEU A 311 17.60 2.75 6.09
CA LEU A 311 18.34 1.83 5.22
C LEU A 311 19.77 2.32 4.96
N ALA A 312 19.98 3.62 4.74
CA ALA A 312 21.32 4.18 4.60
C ALA A 312 22.17 3.89 5.85
N GLN A 313 21.62 4.10 7.06
CA GLN A 313 22.33 3.79 8.30
C GLN A 313 22.66 2.30 8.42
N LEU A 314 21.68 1.44 8.13
CA LEU A 314 21.87 -0.01 8.11
C LEU A 314 23.01 -0.41 7.14
N PHE A 315 23.00 0.11 5.92
CA PHE A 315 24.02 -0.19 4.92
C PHE A 315 25.40 0.30 5.34
N ASN A 316 25.50 1.51 5.90
CA ASN A 316 26.78 2.05 6.36
C ASN A 316 27.40 1.17 7.45
N GLN A 317 26.57 0.71 8.41
CA GLN A 317 26.99 -0.13 9.54
C GLN A 317 27.31 -1.57 9.11
N GLU A 318 26.36 -2.27 8.49
CA GLU A 318 26.47 -3.71 8.23
C GLU A 318 27.43 -4.03 7.07
N ARG A 319 27.60 -3.09 6.12
CA ARG A 319 28.57 -3.24 5.03
C ARG A 319 29.90 -2.52 5.28
N LYS A 320 30.05 -1.86 6.44
CA LYS A 320 31.26 -1.13 6.84
C LYS A 320 31.75 -0.19 5.74
N LEU A 321 30.85 0.66 5.25
CA LEU A 321 31.16 1.53 4.11
C LEU A 321 32.06 2.71 4.51
N ASP A 322 32.14 3.04 5.80
CA ASP A 322 32.87 4.20 6.34
C ASP A 322 32.49 5.53 5.64
N CYS A 323 31.23 5.64 5.20
CA CYS A 323 30.69 6.84 4.60
C CYS A 323 30.36 7.89 5.68
N ASP A 324 30.73 9.15 5.49
CA ASP A 324 30.21 10.29 6.29
C ASP A 324 28.73 10.53 5.92
N LEU A 325 27.87 9.68 6.49
CA LEU A 325 26.44 9.68 6.28
C LEU A 325 25.74 10.64 7.24
N ARG A 326 24.91 11.53 6.68
CA ARG A 326 24.08 12.48 7.43
C ARG A 326 22.64 12.35 6.98
N VAL A 327 21.77 11.83 7.84
CA VAL A 327 20.34 11.73 7.52
C VAL A 327 19.62 12.98 8.00
N ILE A 328 18.97 13.70 7.09
CA ILE A 328 18.01 14.75 7.45
C ILE A 328 16.69 14.05 7.75
N LYS A 329 16.45 13.82 9.05
CA LYS A 329 15.27 13.12 9.54
C LYS A 329 14.00 13.86 9.16
N MET A 330 12.94 13.10 8.90
CA MET A 330 11.60 13.65 8.85
C MET A 330 11.14 14.12 10.23
N GLU A 331 10.14 14.98 10.24
CA GLU A 331 9.39 15.34 11.44
C GLU A 331 7.93 14.91 11.30
N GLY A 332 7.32 14.48 12.41
CA GLY A 332 5.92 14.06 12.45
C GLY A 332 5.63 12.66 11.90
N TRP A 333 6.52 12.04 11.13
CA TRP A 333 6.32 10.66 10.67
C TRP A 333 6.52 9.65 11.82
N GLN A 334 5.60 8.72 11.95
CA GLN A 334 5.67 7.58 12.88
C GLN A 334 5.63 6.27 12.09
N ARG A 335 6.24 5.21 12.62
CA ARG A 335 6.34 3.93 11.90
C ARG A 335 4.99 3.31 11.56
N ALA A 336 3.96 3.58 12.35
CA ALA A 336 2.60 3.12 12.09
C ALA A 336 1.92 3.82 10.90
N MET A 337 2.42 4.99 10.48
CA MET A 337 1.82 5.77 9.41
C MET A 337 2.04 5.11 8.05
N TRP A 338 0.93 4.97 7.34
CA TRP A 338 0.92 4.73 5.90
C TRP A 338 1.04 6.06 5.17
N PHE A 339 1.39 6.03 3.88
CA PHE A 339 1.59 7.26 3.11
C PHE A 339 0.38 8.21 3.14
N ASP A 340 -0.84 7.67 3.04
CA ASP A 340 -2.09 8.43 3.08
C ASP A 340 -2.37 9.08 4.44
N ALA A 341 -1.70 8.65 5.52
CA ALA A 341 -1.77 9.29 6.83
C ALA A 341 -0.77 10.46 7.00
N THR A 342 0.12 10.68 6.03
CA THR A 342 1.17 11.72 6.11
C THR A 342 0.73 13.09 5.59
N ASN A 343 -0.41 13.14 4.87
CA ASN A 343 -0.88 14.30 4.12
C ASN A 343 0.10 14.81 3.03
N LEU A 344 1.06 13.98 2.62
CA LEU A 344 1.92 14.25 1.47
C LEU A 344 1.21 13.85 0.16
N THR A 345 1.56 14.54 -0.93
CA THR A 345 1.03 14.20 -2.26
C THR A 345 1.75 12.98 -2.80
N TRP A 346 0.99 11.95 -3.20
CA TRP A 346 1.55 10.79 -3.90
C TRP A 346 1.98 11.18 -5.30
N VAL A 347 3.26 10.96 -5.61
CA VAL A 347 3.81 11.09 -6.96
C VAL A 347 4.30 9.72 -7.37
N ASN A 348 3.77 9.21 -8.49
CA ASN A 348 4.05 7.86 -8.98
C ASN A 348 5.56 7.59 -9.05
N PRO A 349 6.11 6.70 -8.20
CA PRO A 349 7.55 6.45 -8.18
C PRO A 349 8.08 5.82 -9.46
N SER A 350 7.24 5.14 -10.24
CA SER A 350 7.54 4.66 -11.58
C SER A 350 6.27 4.63 -12.44
N PRO A 351 6.36 4.47 -13.77
CA PRO A 351 5.20 4.45 -14.66
C PRO A 351 4.13 3.40 -14.33
N ASN A 352 4.51 2.33 -13.60
CA ASN A 352 3.60 1.26 -13.18
C ASN A 352 3.39 1.22 -11.65
N MET A 353 3.87 2.22 -10.91
CA MET A 353 3.63 2.38 -9.48
C MET A 353 2.86 3.66 -9.24
N ARG A 354 1.55 3.58 -9.47
CA ARG A 354 0.58 4.65 -9.62
C ARG A 354 -0.27 4.87 -8.39
N SER A 355 -0.31 3.92 -7.47
CA SER A 355 -1.14 4.02 -6.27
C SER A 355 -0.50 3.40 -5.02
N LEU A 356 -1.00 3.80 -3.85
CA LEU A 356 -0.65 3.16 -2.59
C LEU A 356 -1.14 1.70 -2.54
N THR A 357 -2.23 1.37 -3.22
CA THR A 357 -2.73 -0.02 -3.36
C THR A 357 -1.68 -0.87 -4.05
N GLU A 358 -1.13 -0.39 -5.16
CA GLU A 358 -0.08 -1.08 -5.91
C GLU A 358 1.17 -1.26 -5.04
N ALA A 359 1.62 -0.22 -4.33
CA ALA A 359 2.76 -0.32 -3.40
C ALA A 359 2.50 -1.34 -2.27
N THR A 360 1.25 -1.48 -1.83
CA THR A 360 0.84 -2.45 -0.82
C THR A 360 0.90 -3.89 -1.34
N LEU A 361 0.54 -4.12 -2.60
CA LEU A 361 0.55 -5.44 -3.24
C LEU A 361 1.94 -5.87 -3.74
N TYR A 362 2.75 -4.90 -4.15
CA TYR A 362 4.02 -5.09 -4.83
C TYR A 362 5.01 -6.03 -4.13
N PRO A 363 5.19 -6.04 -2.79
CA PRO A 363 6.09 -6.99 -2.13
C PRO A 363 5.78 -8.46 -2.44
N GLY A 364 4.50 -8.80 -2.67
CA GLY A 364 4.06 -10.14 -3.03
C GLY A 364 3.93 -10.34 -4.54
N VAL A 365 3.20 -9.44 -5.21
CA VAL A 365 2.90 -9.56 -6.65
C VAL A 365 4.16 -9.36 -7.49
N GLY A 366 5.03 -8.44 -7.09
CA GLY A 366 6.28 -8.13 -7.79
C GLY A 366 7.21 -9.34 -7.94
N LEU A 367 7.16 -10.31 -7.02
CA LEU A 367 7.95 -11.55 -7.12
C LEU A 367 7.62 -12.39 -8.35
N LEU A 368 6.42 -12.21 -8.94
CA LEU A 368 5.98 -12.91 -10.15
C LEU A 368 6.49 -12.26 -11.44
N GLU A 369 7.01 -11.03 -11.41
CA GLU A 369 7.43 -10.25 -12.59
C GLU A 369 8.47 -10.96 -13.45
N THR A 370 9.30 -11.77 -12.82
CA THR A 370 10.37 -12.51 -13.49
C THR A 370 9.97 -13.91 -13.94
N THR A 371 8.69 -14.27 -13.79
CA THR A 371 8.08 -15.50 -14.29
C THR A 371 7.35 -15.25 -15.62
N ASN A 372 6.57 -16.23 -16.08
CA ASN A 372 5.67 -16.08 -17.24
C ASN A 372 4.22 -15.80 -16.82
N VAL A 373 4.01 -14.95 -15.81
CA VAL A 373 2.69 -14.47 -15.38
C VAL A 373 2.66 -12.96 -15.60
N SER A 374 1.62 -12.46 -16.27
CA SER A 374 1.39 -11.02 -16.33
C SER A 374 0.99 -10.52 -14.95
N VAL A 375 1.64 -9.46 -14.48
CA VAL A 375 1.29 -8.75 -13.24
C VAL A 375 0.48 -7.49 -13.53
N GLY A 376 -0.21 -7.42 -14.69
CA GLY A 376 -1.04 -6.27 -15.05
C GLY A 376 -0.30 -5.06 -15.64
N ARG A 377 1.01 -5.13 -15.87
CA ARG A 377 1.71 -4.10 -16.67
C ARG A 377 1.06 -4.01 -18.05
N GLY A 378 0.86 -2.79 -18.56
CA GLY A 378 0.09 -2.56 -19.79
C GLY A 378 -1.43 -2.59 -19.60
N THR A 379 -1.92 -2.57 -18.36
CA THR A 379 -3.34 -2.32 -18.04
C THR A 379 -3.48 -1.02 -17.24
N ASP A 380 -4.72 -0.65 -16.90
CA ASP A 380 -5.00 0.53 -16.07
C ASP A 380 -4.55 0.34 -14.61
N THR A 381 -4.46 -0.91 -14.13
CA THR A 381 -4.18 -1.27 -12.73
C THR A 381 -3.01 -2.27 -12.62
N PRO A 382 -1.78 -1.87 -12.96
CA PRO A 382 -0.61 -2.74 -12.79
C PRO A 382 -0.46 -3.18 -11.33
N PHE A 383 0.01 -4.40 -11.11
CA PHE A 383 0.16 -5.06 -9.80
C PHE A 383 -1.13 -5.32 -9.02
N GLU A 384 -2.28 -4.80 -9.45
CA GLU A 384 -3.60 -5.12 -8.87
C GLU A 384 -4.26 -6.32 -9.56
N VAL A 385 -3.64 -6.88 -10.59
CA VAL A 385 -4.08 -8.11 -11.26
C VAL A 385 -2.89 -9.03 -11.55
N ILE A 386 -3.15 -10.34 -11.57
CA ILE A 386 -2.24 -11.32 -12.18
C ILE A 386 -3.01 -12.22 -13.13
N GLY A 387 -2.35 -12.73 -14.17
CA GLY A 387 -3.00 -13.62 -15.13
C GLY A 387 -2.08 -14.15 -16.23
N ALA A 388 -2.60 -15.12 -16.98
CA ALA A 388 -1.95 -15.68 -18.16
C ALA A 388 -2.99 -16.32 -19.10
N PRO A 389 -2.69 -16.52 -20.39
CA PRO A 389 -3.61 -17.19 -21.33
C PRO A 389 -3.95 -18.64 -20.95
N TRP A 390 -3.06 -19.31 -20.21
CA TRP A 390 -3.22 -20.68 -19.75
C TRP A 390 -3.90 -20.81 -18.39
N MET A 391 -4.20 -19.69 -17.73
CA MET A 391 -4.77 -19.68 -16.38
C MET A 391 -6.30 -19.74 -16.43
N VAL A 392 -6.91 -20.30 -15.39
CA VAL A 392 -8.37 -20.33 -15.21
C VAL A 392 -8.71 -19.48 -13.99
N GLY A 393 -9.08 -18.21 -14.21
CA GLY A 393 -9.29 -17.22 -13.16
C GLY A 393 -10.24 -17.67 -12.04
N PRO A 394 -11.44 -18.21 -12.35
CA PRO A 394 -12.38 -18.70 -11.33
C PRO A 394 -11.80 -19.79 -10.43
N GLU A 395 -10.98 -20.69 -10.98
CA GLU A 395 -10.38 -21.79 -10.21
C GLU A 395 -9.33 -21.26 -9.25
N LEU A 396 -8.41 -20.41 -9.72
CA LEU A 396 -7.39 -19.79 -8.88
C LEU A 396 -8.02 -18.90 -7.78
N ALA A 397 -9.02 -18.10 -8.13
CA ALA A 397 -9.73 -17.27 -7.15
C ALA A 397 -10.45 -18.14 -6.09
N ALA A 398 -11.12 -19.22 -6.50
CA ALA A 398 -11.78 -20.12 -5.56
C ALA A 398 -10.78 -20.83 -4.63
N ASP A 399 -9.63 -21.22 -5.16
CA ASP A 399 -8.55 -21.84 -4.41
C ASP A 399 -7.98 -20.91 -3.33
N LEU A 400 -7.60 -19.68 -3.71
CA LEU A 400 -7.06 -18.70 -2.79
C LEU A 400 -8.09 -18.21 -1.77
N ASN A 401 -9.35 -18.00 -2.18
CA ASN A 401 -10.41 -17.59 -1.24
C ASN A 401 -10.74 -18.69 -0.21
N ARG A 402 -10.57 -19.98 -0.54
CA ARG A 402 -10.70 -21.08 0.43
C ARG A 402 -9.66 -21.02 1.55
N ARG A 403 -8.50 -20.40 1.31
CA ARG A 403 -7.44 -20.18 2.32
C ARG A 403 -7.83 -19.14 3.37
N ARG A 404 -8.82 -18.27 3.10
CA ARG A 404 -9.31 -17.22 4.02
C ARG A 404 -8.19 -16.30 4.52
N LEU A 405 -7.32 -15.86 3.61
CA LEU A 405 -6.20 -14.98 3.94
C LEU A 405 -6.72 -13.65 4.53
N PRO A 406 -6.14 -13.17 5.64
CA PRO A 406 -6.56 -11.91 6.26
C PRO A 406 -6.35 -10.71 5.32
N GLY A 407 -7.33 -9.80 5.32
CA GLY A 407 -7.20 -8.50 4.66
C GLY A 407 -7.25 -8.51 3.13
N VAL A 408 -7.54 -9.64 2.48
CA VAL A 408 -7.61 -9.75 1.02
C VAL A 408 -8.73 -10.68 0.55
N ARG A 409 -9.29 -10.36 -0.62
CA ARG A 409 -10.17 -11.23 -1.39
C ARG A 409 -9.71 -11.27 -2.84
N PHE A 410 -9.86 -12.41 -3.49
CA PHE A 410 -9.50 -12.60 -4.90
C PHE A 410 -10.76 -12.66 -5.76
N VAL A 411 -10.77 -11.92 -6.86
CA VAL A 411 -11.89 -11.89 -7.81
C VAL A 411 -11.39 -12.33 -9.17
N PRO A 412 -12.04 -13.29 -9.85
CA PRO A 412 -11.63 -13.68 -11.19
C PRO A 412 -11.79 -12.51 -12.16
N VAL A 413 -10.82 -12.34 -13.05
CA VAL A 413 -10.80 -11.24 -14.03
C VAL A 413 -10.26 -11.75 -15.37
N ARG A 414 -10.66 -11.07 -16.44
CA ARG A 414 -10.04 -11.18 -17.77
C ARG A 414 -9.50 -9.83 -18.17
N PHE A 415 -8.31 -9.82 -18.75
CA PHE A 415 -7.67 -8.58 -19.19
C PHE A 415 -6.71 -8.87 -20.35
N LYS A 416 -6.37 -7.83 -21.10
CA LYS A 416 -5.45 -7.91 -22.24
C LYS A 416 -4.36 -6.86 -22.05
N PRO A 417 -3.13 -7.23 -21.67
CA PRO A 417 -2.02 -6.30 -21.52
C PRO A 417 -1.66 -5.60 -22.85
N SER A 418 -1.45 -4.29 -22.84
CA SER A 418 -0.91 -3.54 -23.99
C SER A 418 0.62 -3.53 -24.07
N ALA A 419 1.31 -4.04 -23.04
CA ALA A 419 2.76 -4.08 -22.92
C ALA A 419 3.22 -5.25 -22.05
N SER A 420 4.53 -5.54 -22.04
CA SER A 420 5.16 -6.57 -21.20
C SER A 420 4.68 -8.00 -21.50
N VAL A 421 4.64 -8.87 -20.47
CA VAL A 421 4.30 -10.29 -20.58
C VAL A 421 2.86 -10.47 -21.09
N PHE A 422 2.70 -11.30 -22.12
CA PHE A 422 1.43 -11.54 -22.84
C PHE A 422 0.82 -10.28 -23.46
N LYS A 423 1.68 -9.36 -23.94
CA LYS A 423 1.23 -8.22 -24.74
C LYS A 423 0.30 -8.68 -25.87
N ASP A 424 -0.85 -8.04 -25.97
CA ASP A 424 -1.89 -8.27 -26.94
C ASP A 424 -2.57 -9.66 -26.91
N GLU A 425 -2.34 -10.45 -25.86
CA GLU A 425 -3.01 -11.73 -25.62
C GLU A 425 -4.06 -11.61 -24.49
N GLU A 426 -5.20 -12.30 -24.63
CA GLU A 426 -6.20 -12.36 -23.57
C GLU A 426 -5.70 -13.24 -22.42
N CYS A 427 -5.68 -12.68 -21.21
CA CYS A 427 -5.30 -13.36 -19.98
C CYS A 427 -6.53 -13.53 -19.10
N GLU A 428 -6.67 -14.71 -18.50
CA GLU A 428 -7.52 -14.87 -17.32
C GLU A 428 -6.66 -14.91 -16.06
N GLY A 429 -7.25 -14.55 -14.93
CA GLY A 429 -6.56 -14.62 -13.64
C GLY A 429 -7.37 -13.98 -12.54
N ILE A 430 -6.72 -13.23 -11.66
CA ILE A 430 -7.34 -12.65 -10.46
C ILE A 430 -6.99 -11.17 -10.28
N ASN A 431 -7.95 -10.41 -9.77
CA ASN A 431 -7.78 -9.09 -9.16
C ASN A 431 -7.77 -9.23 -7.63
N PHE A 432 -7.05 -8.33 -6.97
CA PHE A 432 -6.92 -8.27 -5.52
C PHE A 432 -7.84 -7.17 -4.96
N ILE A 433 -8.72 -7.53 -4.03
CA ILE A 433 -9.45 -6.57 -3.21
C ILE A 433 -8.85 -6.60 -1.81
N ILE A 434 -8.13 -5.54 -1.44
CA ILE A 434 -7.66 -5.35 -0.06
C ILE A 434 -8.87 -4.98 0.80
N THR A 435 -9.28 -5.88 1.68
CA THR A 435 -10.44 -5.70 2.57
C THR A 435 -10.07 -5.08 3.91
N ASP A 436 -8.81 -5.28 4.34
CA ASP A 436 -8.22 -4.65 5.53
C ASP A 436 -6.69 -4.64 5.42
N ARG A 437 -6.11 -3.46 5.19
CA ARG A 437 -4.66 -3.28 5.03
C ARG A 437 -3.86 -3.57 6.31
N ALA A 438 -4.46 -3.49 7.48
CA ALA A 438 -3.74 -3.69 8.74
C ALA A 438 -3.38 -5.17 8.95
N THR A 439 -4.29 -6.05 8.56
CA THR A 439 -4.11 -7.51 8.65
C THR A 439 -3.53 -8.12 7.38
N PHE A 440 -3.56 -7.42 6.25
CA PHE A 440 -2.97 -7.88 4.99
C PHE A 440 -1.45 -8.10 5.10
N ARG A 441 -0.99 -9.21 4.50
CA ARG A 441 0.40 -9.67 4.48
C ARG A 441 0.81 -9.98 3.03
N PRO A 442 1.33 -8.99 2.27
CA PRO A 442 1.55 -9.12 0.83
C PRO A 442 2.54 -10.23 0.48
N VAL A 443 3.64 -10.38 1.21
CA VAL A 443 4.65 -11.39 0.85
C VAL A 443 4.12 -12.80 1.14
N ALA A 444 3.43 -12.99 2.26
CA ALA A 444 2.77 -14.26 2.56
C ALA A 444 1.70 -14.60 1.50
N THR A 445 0.94 -13.60 1.06
CA THR A 445 -0.03 -13.75 -0.04
C THR A 445 0.65 -14.13 -1.36
N GLY A 446 1.81 -13.53 -1.67
CA GLY A 446 2.62 -13.91 -2.83
C GLY A 446 3.09 -15.37 -2.78
N ILE A 447 3.45 -15.89 -1.60
CA ILE A 447 3.78 -17.31 -1.41
C ILE A 447 2.54 -18.20 -1.61
N GLU A 448 1.39 -17.84 -1.05
CA GLU A 448 0.12 -18.58 -1.28
C GLU A 448 -0.21 -18.68 -2.77
N ILE A 449 -0.04 -17.59 -3.52
CA ILE A 449 -0.21 -17.56 -4.98
C ILE A 449 0.83 -18.44 -5.68
N ALA A 450 2.11 -18.30 -5.34
CA ALA A 450 3.18 -19.09 -5.94
C ALA A 450 2.95 -20.60 -5.77
N VAL A 451 2.54 -21.04 -4.58
CA VAL A 451 2.21 -22.45 -4.32
C VAL A 451 0.94 -22.87 -5.06
N ALA A 452 -0.10 -22.03 -5.12
CA ALA A 452 -1.31 -22.32 -5.89
C ALA A 452 -0.99 -22.47 -7.40
N LEU A 453 -0.17 -21.57 -7.96
CA LEU A 453 0.29 -21.67 -9.35
C LEU A 453 1.10 -22.94 -9.59
N ARG A 454 1.99 -23.32 -8.67
CA ARG A 454 2.74 -24.58 -8.78
C ARG A 454 1.84 -25.80 -8.80
N ARG A 455 0.79 -25.80 -7.98
CA ARG A 455 -0.16 -26.92 -7.86
C ARG A 455 -1.11 -27.01 -9.05
N LEU A 456 -1.71 -25.90 -9.45
CA LEU A 456 -2.74 -25.85 -10.49
C LEU A 456 -2.16 -25.88 -11.90
N TYR A 457 -0.95 -25.32 -12.09
CA TYR A 457 -0.32 -25.15 -13.41
C TYR A 457 1.15 -25.62 -13.41
N PRO A 458 1.43 -26.89 -13.03
CA PRO A 458 2.81 -27.37 -12.82
C PRO A 458 3.66 -27.42 -14.10
N GLU A 459 3.04 -27.53 -15.27
CA GLU A 459 3.73 -27.59 -16.56
C GLU A 459 3.88 -26.21 -17.20
N GLN A 460 2.90 -25.32 -16.98
CA GLN A 460 2.83 -24.02 -17.63
C GLN A 460 3.62 -22.95 -16.88
N TRP A 461 3.60 -22.97 -15.54
CA TRP A 461 4.24 -21.91 -14.75
C TRP A 461 5.76 -22.10 -14.65
N LYS A 462 6.52 -21.11 -15.14
CA LYS A 462 7.98 -21.05 -15.08
C LYS A 462 8.46 -20.59 -13.71
N VAL A 463 8.35 -21.49 -12.73
CA VAL A 463 8.66 -21.26 -11.31
C VAL A 463 10.07 -20.76 -11.04
N ASP A 464 11.09 -21.19 -11.81
CA ASP A 464 12.48 -20.76 -11.61
C ASP A 464 12.66 -19.23 -11.68
N GLY A 465 11.82 -18.57 -12.49
CA GLY A 465 11.80 -17.11 -12.60
C GLY A 465 11.55 -16.41 -11.27
N TYR A 466 10.76 -17.02 -10.37
CA TYR A 466 10.37 -16.46 -9.07
C TYR A 466 11.59 -16.20 -8.17
N GLY A 467 12.62 -17.05 -8.30
CA GLY A 467 13.87 -16.95 -7.54
C GLY A 467 14.66 -15.66 -7.79
N ARG A 468 14.48 -15.02 -8.95
CA ARG A 468 15.28 -13.84 -9.36
C ARG A 468 15.06 -12.62 -8.47
N LEU A 469 13.83 -12.41 -7.99
CA LEU A 469 13.49 -11.31 -7.07
C LEU A 469 13.35 -11.80 -5.62
N LEU A 470 12.97 -13.07 -5.42
CA LEU A 470 12.91 -13.68 -4.09
C LEU A 470 14.29 -13.79 -3.43
N VAL A 471 15.34 -14.07 -4.24
CA VAL A 471 16.74 -14.19 -3.83
C VAL A 471 16.90 -15.05 -2.58
N ASN A 472 16.20 -16.19 -2.53
CA ASN A 472 16.32 -17.14 -1.43
C ASN A 472 16.09 -18.56 -1.95
N ALA A 473 17.16 -19.33 -2.06
CA ALA A 473 17.14 -20.67 -2.66
C ALA A 473 16.25 -21.62 -1.89
N ALA A 474 16.36 -21.62 -0.55
CA ALA A 474 15.61 -22.52 0.31
C ALA A 474 14.11 -22.31 0.16
N THR A 475 13.65 -21.05 0.13
CA THR A 475 12.25 -20.71 -0.09
C THR A 475 11.81 -21.10 -1.50
N LEU A 476 12.62 -20.84 -2.53
CA LEU A 476 12.31 -21.23 -3.91
C LEU A 476 12.11 -22.75 -4.05
N GLU A 477 13.00 -23.54 -3.46
CA GLU A 477 12.89 -25.01 -3.52
C GLU A 477 11.63 -25.53 -2.81
N ARG A 478 11.21 -24.88 -1.71
CA ARG A 478 9.92 -25.18 -1.06
C ARG A 478 8.73 -24.84 -1.96
N VAL A 479 8.77 -23.70 -2.66
CA VAL A 479 7.74 -23.32 -3.64
C VAL A 479 7.69 -24.33 -4.80
N LYS A 480 8.84 -24.78 -5.33
CA LYS A 480 8.90 -25.78 -6.42
C LYS A 480 8.28 -27.12 -6.05
N ARG A 481 8.41 -27.54 -4.79
CA ARG A 481 7.76 -28.74 -4.24
C ARG A 481 6.30 -28.53 -3.87
N ALA A 482 5.80 -27.29 -3.95
CA ALA A 482 4.48 -26.90 -3.46
C ALA A 482 4.27 -27.24 -1.96
N ASP A 483 5.31 -27.07 -1.14
CA ASP A 483 5.22 -27.19 0.33
C ASP A 483 4.13 -26.24 0.87
N GLY A 484 3.58 -26.55 2.06
CA GLY A 484 2.52 -25.75 2.67
C GLY A 484 2.92 -24.27 2.84
N PRO A 485 2.15 -23.29 2.35
CA PRO A 485 2.53 -21.86 2.41
C PRO A 485 2.83 -21.37 3.83
N GLU A 486 2.06 -21.83 4.83
CA GLU A 486 2.30 -21.52 6.24
C GLU A 486 3.62 -22.09 6.77
N GLU A 487 4.10 -23.21 6.25
CA GLU A 487 5.41 -23.78 6.60
C GLU A 487 6.54 -22.99 5.95
N ILE A 488 6.36 -22.57 4.69
CA ILE A 488 7.31 -21.69 4.00
C ILE A 488 7.45 -20.37 4.76
N VAL A 489 6.32 -19.74 5.12
CA VAL A 489 6.31 -18.49 5.89
C VAL A 489 6.85 -18.70 7.31
N ARG A 490 6.65 -19.86 7.94
CA ARG A 490 7.29 -20.13 9.25
C ARG A 490 8.80 -20.26 9.13
N SER A 491 9.32 -20.79 8.02
CA SER A 491 10.75 -21.11 7.85
C SER A 491 11.70 -19.91 7.96
N TRP A 492 11.24 -18.69 7.66
CA TRP A 492 12.05 -17.47 7.75
C TRP A 492 11.81 -16.67 9.05
N THR A 493 10.98 -17.15 9.98
CA THR A 493 10.59 -16.40 11.20
C THR A 493 11.77 -16.05 12.09
N GLU A 494 12.72 -16.98 12.25
CA GLU A 494 13.93 -16.76 13.05
C GLU A 494 14.82 -15.68 12.42
N GLN A 495 15.07 -15.77 11.12
CA GLN A 495 15.84 -14.78 10.36
C GLN A 495 15.18 -13.38 10.43
N LEU A 496 13.84 -13.32 10.34
CA LEU A 496 13.11 -12.06 10.52
C LEU A 496 13.23 -11.50 11.95
N THR A 497 13.31 -12.37 12.96
CA THR A 497 13.54 -11.95 14.36
C THR A 497 14.94 -11.37 14.52
N GLN A 498 15.94 -12.00 13.90
CA GLN A 498 17.31 -11.47 13.87
C GLN A 498 17.37 -10.13 13.13
N PHE A 499 16.75 -10.02 11.96
CA PHE A 499 16.71 -8.76 11.21
C PHE A 499 16.03 -7.64 12.01
N ARG A 500 14.95 -7.93 12.75
CA ARG A 500 14.32 -6.93 13.64
C ARG A 500 15.30 -6.39 14.70
N ARG A 501 16.19 -7.22 15.23
CA ARG A 501 17.23 -6.79 16.19
C ARG A 501 18.33 -5.97 15.51
N ILE A 502 18.72 -6.34 14.29
CA ILE A 502 19.73 -5.60 13.51
C ILE A 502 19.17 -4.23 13.16
N ARG A 503 17.98 -4.16 12.54
CA ARG A 503 17.40 -2.88 12.11
C ARG A 503 17.14 -1.92 13.26
N ALA A 504 16.86 -2.42 14.47
CA ALA A 504 16.62 -1.59 15.66
C ALA A 504 17.75 -0.57 15.94
N ARG A 505 18.99 -0.90 15.55
CA ARG A 505 20.18 -0.04 15.71
C ARG A 505 20.26 1.10 14.69
N ALA A 506 19.47 1.01 13.62
CA ALA A 506 19.43 1.95 12.51
C ALA A 506 18.07 2.67 12.40
N LEU A 507 17.14 2.43 13.34
CA LEU A 507 15.83 3.11 13.31
C LEU A 507 15.96 4.56 13.78
N LEU A 508 15.23 5.44 13.11
CA LEU A 508 15.22 6.88 13.33
C LEU A 508 13.90 7.37 13.92
N TYR A 509 12.84 6.56 13.82
CA TYR A 509 11.47 6.91 14.17
C TYR A 509 10.86 5.87 15.09
N GLU A 510 9.85 6.28 15.84
CA GLU A 510 9.09 5.45 16.79
C GLU A 510 7.96 4.67 16.14
#